data_AF-A0A6N3BUP8-F1
#
_entry.id   AF-A0A6N3BUP8-F1
#
_cell.length_a   1.000
_cell.length_b   1.000
_cell.length_c   1.000
_cell.angle_alpha   90.00
_cell.angle_beta   90.00
_cell.angle_gamma   90.00
#
_symmetry.space_group_name_H-M   'P 1'
#
loop_
_entity.id
_entity.type
_entity.pdbx_description
1 polymer ?
#
loop_
_entity_poly.entity_id
_entity_poly.type
_entity_poly.pdbx_seq_one_letter_code
_entity_poly.pdbx_strand_id
1 'polypeptide(L)'
;MAKMMDPKFKQSRRLGLNVCGHPKAMKRATRGTARSDKKLTEYGKQLLEKQRLRAYYGVLERQFVNLFKEAQRTAGQTGPNLVTFLERRLDSLCYRMGFASSIRQARQMVTHGHLTVNGKKVNIPSYRCEAGDVIALSAKGKKVDLFKENYNTNIVVNFPYISKAEDFKATLVSLPNREDVPIEIEDQLIVEFYSKNM
;
A
#
# COMPACT_ATOMS: atom_id res chain seq x y z
N MET A 1 -6.52 -16.92 -3.28
CA MET A 1 -5.47 -16.33 -2.40
C MET A 1 -6.11 -15.87 -1.09
N ALA A 2 -5.48 -16.17 0.04
CA ALA A 2 -5.91 -15.64 1.34
C ALA A 2 -5.81 -14.10 1.37
N LYS A 3 -6.76 -13.45 2.05
CA LYS A 3 -6.81 -11.99 2.22
C LYS A 3 -7.26 -11.66 3.64
N MET A 4 -6.82 -10.52 4.17
CA MET A 4 -7.30 -10.04 5.46
C MET A 4 -8.76 -9.58 5.33
N MET A 5 -9.70 -10.32 5.95
CA MET A 5 -11.12 -9.98 5.95
C MET A 5 -11.56 -9.24 7.22
N ASP A 6 -10.63 -8.96 8.14
CA ASP A 6 -10.93 -8.29 9.40
C ASP A 6 -11.57 -6.90 9.23
N PRO A 7 -12.35 -6.42 10.21
CA PRO A 7 -12.95 -5.09 10.18
C PRO A 7 -11.89 -3.98 10.15
N LYS A 8 -11.87 -3.19 9.07
CA LYS A 8 -10.83 -2.18 8.79
C LYS A 8 -10.71 -1.10 9.87
N PHE A 9 -11.84 -0.58 10.34
CA PHE A 9 -11.84 0.49 11.35
C PHE A 9 -11.42 -0.06 12.72
N LYS A 10 -11.75 -1.32 13.04
CA LYS A 10 -11.26 -1.98 14.26
C LYS A 10 -9.74 -2.14 14.21
N GLN A 11 -9.20 -2.53 13.06
CA GLN A 11 -7.75 -2.63 12.86
C GLN A 11 -7.06 -1.27 13.00
N SER A 12 -7.57 -0.22 12.35
CA SER A 12 -7.01 1.13 12.42
C SER A 12 -7.00 1.67 13.86
N ARG A 13 -8.12 1.55 14.57
CA ARG A 13 -8.21 1.94 15.99
C ARG A 13 -7.24 1.15 16.88
N ARG A 14 -7.15 -0.17 16.69
CA ARG A 14 -6.22 -1.01 17.47
C ARG A 14 -4.77 -0.61 17.25
N LEU A 15 -4.39 -0.25 16.02
CA LEU A 15 -3.05 0.19 15.66
C LEU A 15 -2.78 1.67 16.02
N GLY A 16 -3.81 2.42 16.41
CA GLY A 16 -3.70 3.85 16.72
C GLY A 16 -3.41 4.72 15.50
N LEU A 17 -3.63 4.22 14.29
CA LEU A 17 -3.25 4.89 13.04
C LEU A 17 -4.26 4.59 11.93
N ASN A 18 -4.55 5.59 11.08
CA ASN A 18 -5.49 5.44 9.96
C ASN A 18 -4.88 4.70 8.76
N VAL A 19 -4.57 3.41 8.95
CA VAL A 19 -3.95 2.56 7.92
C VAL A 19 -4.86 2.28 6.72
N CYS A 20 -6.18 2.49 6.85
CA CYS A 20 -7.12 2.25 5.76
C CYS A 20 -7.43 3.47 4.89
N GLY A 21 -6.91 4.64 5.25
CA GLY A 21 -7.07 5.89 4.48
C GLY A 21 -8.48 6.47 4.46
N HIS A 22 -9.35 6.08 5.41
CA HIS A 22 -10.75 6.55 5.43
C HIS A 22 -10.96 7.64 6.51
N PRO A 23 -11.55 8.81 6.20
CA PRO A 23 -11.70 9.93 7.16
C PRO A 23 -12.42 9.56 8.46
N LYS A 24 -13.37 8.61 8.39
CA LYS A 24 -14.15 8.15 9.56
C LYS A 24 -13.47 7.05 10.39
N ALA A 25 -12.30 6.54 9.99
CA ALA A 25 -11.72 5.33 10.60
C ALA A 25 -11.39 5.51 12.10
N MET A 26 -10.91 6.70 12.47
CA MET A 26 -10.48 7.04 13.83
C MET A 26 -11.54 7.79 14.66
N LYS A 27 -12.72 8.13 14.10
CA LYS A 27 -13.76 8.91 14.81
C LYS A 27 -14.26 8.26 16.11
N ARG A 28 -14.16 6.94 16.23
CA ARG A 28 -14.54 6.18 17.44
C ARG A 28 -13.34 5.74 18.28
N ALA A 29 -12.15 6.26 18.02
CA ALA A 29 -10.98 5.99 18.85
C ALA A 29 -11.10 6.81 20.14
N THR A 30 -10.99 6.15 21.28
CA THR A 30 -10.93 6.77 22.60
C THR A 30 -9.61 6.40 23.29
N ARG A 31 -9.14 7.23 24.21
CA ARG A 31 -7.89 6.99 24.95
C ARG A 31 -7.94 5.63 25.64
N GLY A 32 -6.93 4.79 25.41
CA GLY A 32 -6.81 3.43 25.93
C GLY A 32 -7.30 2.33 24.97
N THR A 33 -7.91 2.70 23.83
CA THR A 33 -8.37 1.71 22.83
C THR A 33 -7.26 1.29 21.87
N ALA A 34 -6.28 2.16 21.61
CA ALA A 34 -5.15 1.84 20.75
C ALA A 34 -4.05 1.13 21.55
N ARG A 35 -3.28 0.26 20.87
CA ARG A 35 -2.09 -0.33 21.47
C ARG A 35 -1.02 0.71 21.83
N SER A 36 -0.95 1.78 21.04
CA SER A 36 -0.05 2.92 21.27
C SER A 36 -0.35 3.69 22.57
N ASP A 37 -1.59 3.62 23.08
CA ASP A 37 -1.98 4.34 24.30
C ASP A 37 -1.47 3.63 25.57
N LYS A 38 -1.01 2.39 25.44
CA LYS A 38 -0.44 1.60 26.53
C LYS A 38 1.07 1.79 26.58
N LYS A 39 1.66 1.67 27.77
CA LYS A 39 3.12 1.63 27.90
C LYS A 39 3.67 0.38 27.19
N LEU A 40 4.24 0.57 26.00
CA LEU A 40 4.82 -0.51 25.21
C LEU A 40 6.29 -0.72 25.60
N THR A 41 6.70 -1.98 25.63
CA THR A 41 8.11 -2.36 25.63
C THR A 41 8.74 -2.04 24.27
N GLU A 42 10.07 -2.06 24.18
CA GLU A 42 10.77 -1.85 22.89
C GLU A 42 10.32 -2.86 21.82
N TYR A 43 10.23 -4.15 22.17
CA TYR A 43 9.65 -5.16 21.28
C TYR A 43 8.21 -4.80 20.86
N GLY A 44 7.40 -4.27 21.77
CA GLY A 44 6.04 -3.86 21.51
C GLY A 44 5.94 -2.72 20.49
N LYS A 45 6.85 -1.74 20.56
CA LYS A 45 6.95 -0.63 19.59
C LYS A 45 7.34 -1.15 18.20
N GLN A 46 8.41 -1.96 18.14
CA GLN A 46 8.91 -2.59 16.93
C GLN A 46 7.84 -3.46 16.24
N LEU A 47 7.13 -4.28 17.01
CA LEU A 47 6.02 -5.10 16.52
C LEU A 47 4.86 -4.25 15.99
N LEU A 48 4.56 -3.12 16.65
CA LEU A 48 3.47 -2.23 16.26
C LEU A 48 3.74 -1.59 14.89
N GLU A 49 4.95 -1.06 14.66
CA GLU A 49 5.32 -0.45 13.38
C GLU A 49 5.25 -1.45 12.22
N LYS A 50 5.75 -2.66 12.43
CA LYS A 50 5.60 -3.75 11.46
C LYS A 50 4.13 -4.02 11.14
N GLN A 51 3.28 -4.09 12.17
CA GLN A 51 1.85 -4.32 11.99
C GLN A 51 1.16 -3.16 11.26
N ARG A 52 1.58 -1.91 11.49
CA ARG A 52 1.11 -0.72 10.77
C ARG A 52 1.48 -0.81 9.30
N LEU A 53 2.75 -1.05 8.96
CA LEU A 53 3.22 -1.11 7.58
C LEU A 53 2.49 -2.20 6.79
N ARG A 54 2.42 -3.39 7.39
CA ARG A 54 1.68 -4.52 6.81
C ARG A 54 0.21 -4.19 6.56
N ALA A 55 -0.42 -3.43 7.46
CA ALA A 55 -1.82 -3.06 7.37
C ALA A 55 -2.09 -1.98 6.31
N TYR A 56 -1.17 -1.02 6.13
CA TYR A 56 -1.26 -0.05 5.03
C TYR A 56 -1.37 -0.79 3.70
N TYR A 57 -0.41 -1.66 3.38
CA TYR A 57 -0.38 -2.35 2.09
C TYR A 57 -1.28 -3.59 2.00
N GLY A 58 -1.93 -3.98 3.10
CA GLY A 58 -2.85 -5.13 3.13
C GLY A 58 -2.18 -6.47 2.80
N VAL A 59 -0.89 -6.62 3.09
CA VAL A 59 -0.09 -7.83 2.82
C VAL A 59 -0.11 -8.81 3.99
N LEU A 60 0.09 -10.10 3.72
CA LEU A 60 0.14 -11.13 4.77
C LEU A 60 1.55 -11.24 5.36
N GLU A 61 1.67 -11.75 6.60
CA GLU A 61 2.95 -11.85 7.31
C GLU A 61 4.03 -12.57 6.49
N ARG A 62 3.70 -13.75 5.94
CA ARG A 62 4.66 -14.53 5.15
C ARG A 62 5.15 -13.78 3.90
N GLN A 63 4.26 -13.02 3.24
CA GLN A 63 4.63 -12.22 2.08
C GLN A 63 5.51 -11.03 2.50
N PHE A 64 5.17 -10.38 3.61
CA PHE A 64 5.94 -9.28 4.16
C PHE A 64 7.35 -9.71 4.56
N VAL A 65 7.48 -10.86 5.25
CA VAL A 65 8.76 -11.47 5.62
C VAL A 65 9.64 -11.74 4.40
N ASN A 66 9.06 -12.25 3.31
CA ASN A 66 9.80 -12.51 2.08
C ASN A 66 10.29 -11.20 1.44
N LEU A 67 9.45 -10.17 1.40
CA LEU A 67 9.85 -8.84 0.90
C LEU A 67 10.95 -8.21 1.77
N PHE A 68 10.90 -8.41 3.08
CA PHE A 68 11.96 -7.95 3.98
C PHE A 68 13.30 -8.63 3.69
N LYS A 69 13.32 -9.96 3.56
CA LYS A 69 14.53 -10.71 3.20
C LYS A 69 15.12 -10.25 1.87
N GLU A 70 14.27 -9.93 0.91
CA GLU A 70 14.68 -9.39 -0.38
C GLU A 70 15.26 -7.98 -0.27
N ALA A 71 14.58 -7.09 0.48
CA ALA A 71 15.03 -5.73 0.74
C ALA A 71 16.39 -5.70 1.45
N GLN A 72 16.63 -6.63 2.37
CA GLN A 72 17.91 -6.76 3.10
C GLN A 72 19.07 -7.18 2.19
N ARG A 73 18.80 -7.96 1.14
CA ARG A 73 19.81 -8.41 0.16
C ARG A 73 20.08 -7.37 -0.93
N THR A 74 19.19 -6.39 -1.05
CA THR A 74 19.30 -5.32 -2.05
C THR A 74 20.25 -4.25 -1.53
N ALA A 75 21.08 -3.69 -2.41
CA ALA A 75 21.97 -2.60 -2.04
C ALA A 75 21.19 -1.39 -1.49
N GLY A 76 21.80 -0.65 -0.57
CA GLY A 76 21.18 0.51 0.10
C GLY A 76 20.56 0.15 1.45
N GLN A 77 19.68 1.04 1.94
CA GLN A 77 19.07 0.89 3.26
C GLN A 77 17.83 -0.03 3.20
N THR A 78 17.79 -1.05 4.08
CA THR A 78 16.72 -2.06 4.12
C THR A 78 15.31 -1.49 4.30
N GLY A 79 15.16 -0.48 5.18
CA GLY A 79 13.87 0.15 5.46
C GLY A 79 13.25 0.82 4.23
N PRO A 80 13.93 1.81 3.62
CA PRO A 80 13.52 2.41 2.36
C PRO A 80 13.26 1.38 1.25
N ASN A 81 14.16 0.40 1.06
CA ASN A 81 13.99 -0.65 0.05
C ASN A 81 12.68 -1.43 0.24
N LEU A 82 12.35 -1.79 1.50
CA LEU A 82 11.10 -2.49 1.82
C LEU A 82 9.87 -1.66 1.46
N VAL A 83 9.87 -0.37 1.81
CA VAL A 83 8.77 0.55 1.49
C VAL A 83 8.64 0.70 -0.02
N THR A 84 9.73 0.92 -0.75
CA THR A 84 9.73 0.99 -2.22
C THR A 84 9.18 -0.29 -2.84
N PHE A 85 9.53 -1.48 -2.33
CA PHE A 85 8.99 -2.74 -2.84
C PHE A 85 7.49 -2.91 -2.59
N LEU A 86 6.99 -2.43 -1.45
CA LEU A 86 5.56 -2.44 -1.12
C LEU A 86 4.79 -1.43 -1.97
N GLU A 87 5.36 -0.26 -2.21
CA GLU A 87 4.75 0.82 -2.98
C GLU A 87 4.65 0.47 -4.48
N ARG A 88 5.65 -0.26 -5.02
CA ARG A 88 5.68 -0.71 -6.43
C ARG A 88 4.72 -1.83 -6.78
N ARG A 89 3.96 -2.37 -5.83
CA ARG A 89 2.98 -3.41 -6.10
C ARG A 89 1.84 -2.84 -6.96
N LEU A 90 1.31 -3.63 -7.88
CA LEU A 90 0.24 -3.21 -8.78
C LEU A 90 -1.04 -2.78 -8.02
N ASP A 91 -1.38 -3.44 -6.89
CA ASP A 91 -2.50 -2.99 -6.06
C ASP A 91 -2.23 -1.68 -5.32
N SER A 92 -1.00 -1.47 -4.84
CA SER A 92 -0.56 -0.19 -4.23
C SER A 92 -0.62 0.95 -5.25
N LEU A 93 -0.01 0.78 -6.43
CA LEU A 93 0.00 1.79 -7.49
C LEU A 93 -1.40 2.08 -8.00
N CYS A 94 -2.26 1.06 -8.17
CA CYS A 94 -3.65 1.27 -8.55
C CYS A 94 -4.40 2.19 -7.57
N TYR A 95 -4.12 2.06 -6.27
CA TYR A 95 -4.65 2.96 -5.25
C TYR A 95 -4.04 4.38 -5.36
N ARG A 96 -2.70 4.50 -5.46
CA ARG A 96 -2.02 5.80 -5.58
C ARG A 96 -2.38 6.58 -6.84
N MET A 97 -2.54 5.89 -7.96
CA MET A 97 -2.96 6.46 -9.24
C MET A 97 -4.43 6.91 -9.22
N GLY A 98 -5.19 6.55 -8.19
CA GLY A 98 -6.56 7.01 -7.99
C GLY A 98 -7.62 6.19 -8.70
N PHE A 99 -7.27 5.07 -9.35
CA PHE A 99 -8.25 4.15 -9.95
C PHE A 99 -9.19 3.53 -8.90
N ALA A 100 -8.69 3.38 -7.68
CA ALA A 100 -9.43 2.82 -6.56
C ALA A 100 -9.42 3.78 -5.36
N SER A 101 -10.53 3.80 -4.62
CA SER A 101 -10.69 4.55 -3.36
C SER A 101 -10.02 3.89 -2.15
N SER A 102 -9.63 2.61 -2.25
CA SER A 102 -8.93 1.89 -1.18
C SER A 102 -8.11 0.72 -1.74
N ILE A 103 -7.09 0.30 -1.00
CA ILE A 103 -6.23 -0.83 -1.37
C ILE A 103 -7.02 -2.14 -1.54
N ARG A 104 -8.09 -2.35 -0.77
CA ARG A 104 -8.97 -3.53 -0.97
C ARG A 104 -9.72 -3.48 -2.30
N GLN A 105 -10.20 -2.30 -2.70
CA GLN A 105 -10.83 -2.11 -4.00
C GLN A 105 -9.80 -2.27 -5.12
N ALA A 106 -8.61 -1.68 -4.97
CA ALA A 106 -7.51 -1.82 -5.93
C ALA A 106 -7.14 -3.29 -6.15
N ARG A 107 -6.98 -4.06 -5.07
CA ARG A 107 -6.70 -5.49 -5.15
C ARG A 107 -7.80 -6.26 -5.88
N GLN A 108 -9.07 -5.95 -5.61
CA GLN A 108 -10.19 -6.56 -6.32
C GLN A 108 -10.15 -6.22 -7.82
N MET A 109 -9.93 -4.95 -8.17
CA MET A 109 -9.80 -4.48 -9.55
C MET A 109 -8.72 -5.23 -10.31
N VAL A 110 -7.54 -5.39 -9.72
CA VAL A 110 -6.44 -6.18 -10.30
C VAL A 110 -6.87 -7.63 -10.49
N THR A 111 -7.33 -8.32 -9.44
CA THR A 111 -7.69 -9.75 -9.54
C THR A 111 -8.78 -10.05 -10.56
N HIS A 112 -9.72 -9.12 -10.76
CA HIS A 112 -10.82 -9.26 -11.72
C HIS A 112 -10.43 -8.85 -13.15
N GLY A 113 -9.19 -8.39 -13.36
CA GLY A 113 -8.63 -8.06 -14.67
C GLY A 113 -9.15 -6.74 -15.23
N HIS A 114 -9.44 -5.76 -14.38
CA HIS A 114 -9.88 -4.42 -14.81
C HIS A 114 -8.72 -3.51 -15.23
N LEU A 115 -7.48 -3.98 -15.12
CA LEU A 115 -6.27 -3.21 -15.41
C LEU A 115 -5.39 -3.93 -16.43
N THR A 116 -4.60 -3.13 -17.14
CA THR A 116 -3.51 -3.56 -18.00
C THR A 116 -2.22 -2.85 -17.62
N VAL A 117 -1.09 -3.54 -17.74
CA VAL A 117 0.26 -2.97 -17.63
C VAL A 117 0.90 -3.08 -19.00
N ASN A 118 1.33 -1.95 -19.57
CA ASN A 118 1.92 -1.87 -20.92
C ASN A 118 1.06 -2.57 -21.98
N GLY A 119 -0.27 -2.35 -21.91
CA GLY A 119 -1.25 -2.96 -22.82
C GLY A 119 -1.57 -4.45 -22.57
N LYS A 120 -0.82 -5.13 -21.69
CA LYS A 120 -1.05 -6.54 -21.35
C LYS A 120 -1.91 -6.66 -20.10
N LYS A 121 -2.83 -7.63 -20.08
CA LYS A 121 -3.69 -7.89 -18.91
C LYS A 121 -2.87 -8.51 -17.78
N VAL A 122 -2.85 -7.87 -16.62
CA VAL A 122 -2.19 -8.38 -15.41
C VAL A 122 -3.22 -8.46 -14.29
N ASN A 123 -3.38 -9.64 -13.71
CA ASN A 123 -4.36 -9.91 -12.65
C ASN A 123 -3.72 -10.32 -11.30
N ILE A 124 -2.42 -10.06 -11.14
CA ILE A 124 -1.64 -10.42 -9.96
C ILE A 124 -1.40 -9.14 -9.12
N PRO A 125 -2.03 -9.00 -7.93
CA PRO A 125 -1.85 -7.79 -7.11
C PRO A 125 -0.41 -7.56 -6.64
N SER A 126 0.34 -8.64 -6.43
CA SER A 126 1.76 -8.57 -6.04
C SER A 126 2.72 -8.38 -7.21
N TYR A 127 2.21 -8.17 -8.44
CA TYR A 127 3.06 -7.79 -9.56
C TYR A 127 3.83 -6.52 -9.20
N ARG A 128 5.14 -6.53 -9.39
CA ARG A 128 6.02 -5.40 -9.07
C ARG A 128 6.27 -4.62 -10.34
N CYS A 129 5.78 -3.40 -10.39
CA CYS A 129 5.98 -2.50 -11.52
C CYS A 129 7.38 -1.89 -11.50
N GLU A 130 7.87 -1.56 -12.68
CA GLU A 130 9.14 -0.88 -12.91
C GLU A 130 8.93 0.57 -13.36
N ALA A 131 9.96 1.39 -13.23
CA ALA A 131 9.92 2.74 -13.77
C ALA A 131 9.71 2.67 -15.29
N GLY A 132 8.82 3.50 -15.81
CA GLY A 132 8.33 3.49 -17.19
C GLY A 132 7.04 2.69 -17.40
N ASP A 133 6.60 1.85 -16.46
CA ASP A 133 5.39 1.06 -16.63
C ASP A 133 4.13 1.94 -16.73
N VAL A 134 3.32 1.68 -17.76
CA VAL A 134 2.04 2.33 -18.00
C VAL A 134 0.90 1.43 -17.53
N ILE A 135 0.14 1.89 -16.54
CA ILE A 135 -1.03 1.23 -15.99
C ILE A 135 -2.28 1.91 -16.53
N ALA A 136 -3.20 1.13 -17.08
CA ALA A 136 -4.43 1.64 -17.69
C ALA A 136 -5.65 0.77 -17.33
N LEU A 137 -6.84 1.35 -17.42
CA LEU A 137 -8.08 0.57 -17.38
C LEU A 137 -8.19 -0.31 -18.62
N SER A 138 -8.47 -1.60 -18.40
CA SER A 138 -8.80 -2.53 -19.48
C SER A 138 -10.16 -2.17 -20.10
N ALA A 139 -10.48 -2.74 -21.27
CA ALA A 139 -11.80 -2.55 -21.90
C ALA A 139 -12.97 -2.90 -20.95
N LYS A 140 -12.77 -3.90 -20.06
CA LYS A 140 -13.72 -4.25 -19.00
C LYS A 140 -13.74 -3.22 -17.87
N GLY A 141 -12.58 -2.70 -17.47
CA GLY A 141 -12.47 -1.62 -16.47
C GLY A 141 -13.17 -0.33 -16.91
N LYS A 142 -13.00 0.05 -18.18
CA LYS A 142 -13.65 1.25 -18.77
C LYS A 142 -15.19 1.16 -18.84
N LYS A 143 -15.80 -0.01 -18.65
CA LYS A 143 -17.26 -0.16 -18.55
C LYS A 143 -17.83 0.15 -17.17
N VAL A 144 -16.97 0.30 -16.15
CA VAL A 144 -17.39 0.51 -14.76
C VAL A 144 -17.20 1.98 -14.41
N ASP A 145 -18.30 2.72 -14.29
CA ASP A 145 -18.26 4.17 -14.09
C ASP A 145 -17.62 4.57 -12.76
N LEU A 146 -17.80 3.76 -11.71
CA LEU A 146 -17.12 3.93 -10.41
C LEU A 146 -15.59 4.08 -10.54
N PHE A 147 -14.94 3.38 -11.48
CA PHE A 147 -13.48 3.47 -11.65
C PHE A 147 -13.09 4.77 -12.36
N LYS A 148 -13.93 5.25 -13.27
CA LYS A 148 -13.74 6.54 -13.94
C LYS A 148 -13.92 7.69 -12.96
N GLU A 149 -14.99 7.63 -12.16
CA GLU A 149 -15.27 8.61 -11.11
C GLU A 149 -14.14 8.68 -10.09
N ASN A 150 -13.64 7.53 -9.61
CA ASN A 150 -12.49 7.49 -8.72
C ASN A 150 -11.28 8.18 -9.34
N TYR A 151 -10.95 7.86 -10.60
CA TYR A 151 -9.79 8.42 -11.28
C TYR A 151 -9.88 9.95 -11.41
N ASN A 152 -11.06 10.46 -11.76
CA ASN A 152 -11.33 11.88 -11.93
C ASN A 152 -11.42 12.64 -10.59
N THR A 153 -11.95 12.01 -9.54
CA THR A 153 -12.09 12.64 -8.21
C THR A 153 -10.76 12.69 -7.47
N ASN A 154 -9.93 11.65 -7.62
CA ASN A 154 -8.64 11.54 -6.94
C ASN A 154 -7.49 12.26 -7.68
N ILE A 155 -7.78 13.19 -8.59
CA ILE A 155 -6.75 14.01 -9.27
C ILE A 155 -5.91 14.82 -8.26
N VAL A 156 -6.47 15.13 -7.09
CA VAL A 156 -5.87 16.04 -6.10
C VAL A 156 -4.62 15.47 -5.38
N VAL A 157 -4.39 14.15 -5.40
CA VAL A 157 -3.19 13.56 -4.78
C VAL A 157 -2.12 13.38 -5.86
N ASN A 158 -1.22 14.35 -5.98
CA ASN A 158 -0.10 14.33 -6.91
C ASN A 158 1.12 13.67 -6.24
N PHE A 159 1.61 12.56 -6.80
CA PHE A 159 2.84 11.91 -6.37
C PHE A 159 3.93 12.17 -7.41
N PRO A 160 5.14 12.58 -7.02
CA PRO A 160 6.18 12.96 -7.98
C PRO A 160 6.64 11.80 -8.88
N TYR A 161 6.48 10.56 -8.41
CA TYR A 161 6.79 9.35 -9.17
C TYR A 161 5.64 8.85 -10.07
N ILE A 162 4.48 9.51 -10.07
CA ILE A 162 3.31 9.11 -10.87
C ILE A 162 2.91 10.24 -11.81
N SER A 163 2.83 9.94 -13.11
CA SER A 163 2.22 10.82 -14.10
C SER A 163 0.85 10.30 -14.49
N LYS A 164 -0.19 11.12 -14.32
CA LYS A 164 -1.55 10.80 -14.76
C LYS A 164 -1.79 11.39 -16.14
N ALA A 165 -2.24 10.56 -17.06
CA ALA A 165 -2.62 10.97 -18.40
C ALA A 165 -4.14 10.91 -18.57
N GLU A 166 -4.62 11.47 -19.66
CA GLU A 166 -6.00 11.31 -20.11
C GLU A 166 -6.28 9.84 -20.52
N ASP A 167 -7.56 9.50 -20.74
CA ASP A 167 -8.01 8.14 -21.09
C ASP A 167 -7.76 7.06 -20.01
N PHE A 168 -7.76 7.45 -18.74
CA PHE A 168 -7.62 6.53 -17.59
C PHE A 168 -6.31 5.72 -17.63
N LYS A 169 -5.20 6.42 -17.93
CA LYS A 169 -3.84 5.88 -17.98
C LYS A 169 -2.95 6.64 -17.01
N ALA A 170 -2.11 5.93 -16.28
CA ALA A 170 -1.10 6.52 -15.42
C ALA A 170 0.22 5.75 -15.53
N THR A 171 1.32 6.48 -15.47
CA THR A 171 2.68 5.94 -15.65
C THR A 171 3.45 6.08 -14.36
N LEU A 172 4.17 5.03 -13.97
CA LEU A 172 5.18 5.09 -12.92
C LEU A 172 6.45 5.71 -13.53
N VAL A 173 6.68 7.00 -13.35
CA VAL A 173 7.78 7.73 -14.04
C VAL A 173 9.14 7.34 -13.49
N SER A 174 9.23 7.21 -12.17
CA SER A 174 10.44 6.85 -11.44
C SER A 174 10.10 5.91 -10.30
N LEU A 175 11.12 5.29 -9.69
CA LEU A 175 10.88 4.55 -8.46
C LEU A 175 10.59 5.52 -7.31
N PRO A 176 9.63 5.21 -6.41
CA PRO A 176 9.29 6.10 -5.31
C PRO A 176 10.45 6.19 -4.32
N ASN A 177 10.88 7.41 -4.00
CA ASN A 177 11.76 7.66 -2.88
C ASN A 177 10.97 7.55 -1.58
N ARG A 178 11.67 7.29 -0.47
CA ARG A 178 11.00 7.11 0.82
C ARG A 178 10.21 8.35 1.28
N GLU A 179 10.72 9.53 0.98
CA GLU A 179 10.14 10.83 1.36
C GLU A 179 8.83 11.11 0.59
N ASP A 180 8.69 10.58 -0.62
CA ASP A 180 7.52 10.78 -1.48
C ASP A 180 6.33 9.90 -1.07
N VAL A 181 6.56 8.92 -0.18
CA VAL A 181 5.53 7.97 0.26
C VAL A 181 4.83 8.51 1.51
N PRO A 182 3.51 8.82 1.45
CA PRO A 182 2.79 9.43 2.57
C PRO A 182 2.34 8.36 3.57
N ILE A 183 3.30 7.76 4.27
CA ILE A 183 3.05 6.80 5.36
C ILE A 183 3.75 7.27 6.64
N GLU A 184 3.02 7.23 7.75
CA GLU A 184 3.48 7.65 9.07
C GLU A 184 4.07 6.46 9.82
N ILE A 185 5.24 5.99 9.39
CA ILE A 185 5.91 4.79 9.92
C ILE A 185 7.40 5.03 10.09
N GLU A 186 7.94 4.45 11.16
CA GLU A 186 9.38 4.41 11.42
C GLU A 186 9.97 3.09 10.90
N ASP A 187 10.55 3.13 9.70
CA ASP A 187 11.07 1.93 9.02
C ASP A 187 12.19 1.25 9.83
N GLN A 188 12.98 2.03 10.56
CA GLN A 188 14.09 1.52 11.38
C GLN A 188 13.60 0.52 12.43
N LEU A 189 12.48 0.79 13.11
CA LEU A 189 11.90 -0.09 14.12
C LEU A 189 11.49 -1.45 13.52
N ILE A 190 11.13 -1.48 12.25
CA ILE A 190 10.80 -2.71 11.52
C ILE A 190 12.07 -3.50 11.20
N VAL A 191 13.14 -2.82 10.78
CA VAL A 191 14.45 -3.47 10.57
C VAL A 191 14.94 -4.09 11.87
N GLU A 192 14.93 -3.34 12.97
CA GLU A 192 15.34 -3.84 14.28
C GLU A 192 14.47 -5.02 14.76
N PHE A 193 13.16 -4.99 14.48
CA PHE A 193 12.27 -6.11 14.78
C PHE A 193 12.76 -7.41 14.15
N TYR A 194 13.11 -7.36 12.86
CA TYR A 194 13.53 -8.55 12.14
C TYR A 194 14.96 -8.95 12.44
N SER A 195 15.88 -8.00 12.65
CA SER A 195 17.25 -8.30 13.07
C SER A 195 17.34 -9.09 14.38
N LYS A 196 16.35 -8.97 15.27
CA LYS A 196 16.28 -9.71 16.55
C LYS A 196 15.58 -11.08 16.46
N ASN A 197 14.72 -11.27 15.45
CA ASN A 197 13.77 -12.38 15.39
C ASN A 197 13.93 -13.29 14.15
N MET A 198 14.85 -12.97 13.25
CA MET A 198 15.25 -13.77 12.09
C MET A 198 16.65 -14.32 12.29
#